data_AF-W1PMQ2-F1
#
_entry.id   AF-W1PMQ2-F1
#
_cell.length_a   1.000
_cell.length_b   1.000
_cell.length_c   1.000
_cell.angle_alpha   90.00
_cell.angle_beta   90.00
_cell.angle_gamma   90.00
#
_symmetry.space_group_name_H-M   'P 1'
#
loop_
_entity.id
_entity.type
_entity.pdbx_description
1 polymer ?
#
loop_
_entity_poly.entity_id
_entity_poly.type
_entity_poly.pdbx_seq_one_letter_code
_entity_poly.pdbx_strand_id
1 'polypeptide(L)'
;MSTLEREYPSFLPDRVHPHCKDTLCGPHPKNVILLACDAFGFLPPVSKLSLAQTMYHFIIGYTALVAGTEDGIKEPMATFSACFRAVFIMIHPTKYATMRAEKMQKHGATGWLVNHGWSGG
;
A
#
# COMPACT_ATOMS: atom_id res chain seq x y z
N MET A 1 36.10 -21.14 -30.17
CA MET A 1 36.15 -22.41 -29.40
C MET A 1 37.29 -22.21 -28.40
N SER A 2 37.10 -21.77 -27.17
CA SER A 2 36.13 -22.11 -26.12
C SER A 2 35.92 -20.86 -25.22
N THR A 3 34.73 -20.28 -25.09
CA THR A 3 33.77 -20.57 -24.00
C THR A 3 34.43 -20.87 -22.66
N LEU A 4 34.35 -19.92 -21.70
CA LEU A 4 34.08 -20.11 -20.25
C LEU A 4 34.70 -19.03 -19.33
N GLU A 5 34.48 -17.74 -19.62
CA GLU A 5 34.51 -16.68 -18.58
C GLU A 5 33.26 -15.81 -18.71
N ARG A 6 32.09 -16.46 -18.61
CA ARG A 6 30.83 -15.74 -18.47
C ARG A 6 30.69 -15.40 -16.99
N GLU A 7 31.00 -14.15 -16.64
CA GLU A 7 30.67 -13.52 -15.36
C GLU A 7 29.31 -14.02 -14.86
N TYR A 8 29.29 -14.56 -13.64
CA TYR A 8 28.04 -14.82 -12.94
C TYR A 8 27.36 -13.47 -12.69
N PRO A 9 26.20 -13.16 -13.29
CA PRO A 9 25.47 -11.98 -12.89
C PRO A 9 24.93 -12.22 -11.48
N SER A 10 25.22 -11.29 -10.57
CA SER A 10 24.64 -11.21 -9.24
C SER A 10 23.12 -11.19 -9.36
N PHE A 11 22.52 -12.36 -9.20
CA PHE A 11 21.11 -12.64 -9.46
C PHE A 11 20.25 -12.08 -8.32
N LEU A 12 19.97 -10.77 -8.37
CA LEU A 12 18.80 -10.21 -7.68
C LEU A 12 17.63 -10.28 -8.68
N PRO A 13 16.56 -11.06 -8.38
CA PRO A 13 15.43 -11.25 -9.29
C PRO A 13 14.62 -9.96 -9.57
N ASP A 14 14.91 -8.85 -8.90
CA ASP A 14 14.18 -7.58 -9.00
C ASP A 14 14.56 -6.72 -10.23
N ARG A 15 15.50 -7.17 -11.06
CA ARG A 15 16.05 -6.38 -12.20
C ARG A 15 15.47 -6.73 -13.57
N VAL A 16 14.20 -7.15 -13.61
CA VAL A 16 13.51 -7.44 -14.89
C VAL A 16 13.01 -6.16 -15.57
N HIS A 17 12.85 -5.06 -14.83
CA HIS A 17 12.30 -3.81 -15.36
C HIS A 17 13.38 -2.74 -15.59
N PRO A 18 13.45 -2.13 -16.80
CA PRO A 18 14.53 -1.22 -17.20
C PRO A 18 14.58 0.10 -16.42
N HIS A 19 13.52 0.45 -15.68
CA HIS A 19 13.44 1.67 -14.86
C HIS A 19 13.64 1.42 -13.36
N CYS A 20 14.10 0.24 -12.97
CA CYS A 20 14.41 -0.09 -11.58
C CYS A 20 15.69 0.65 -11.15
N LYS A 21 15.68 1.29 -9.97
CA LYS A 21 16.88 1.94 -9.42
C LYS A 21 17.85 0.88 -8.88
N ASP A 22 19.14 1.21 -8.92
CA ASP A 22 20.20 0.31 -8.42
C ASP A 22 20.10 0.03 -6.92
N THR A 23 19.49 0.95 -6.16
CA THR A 23 19.22 0.82 -4.73
C THR A 23 17.73 0.88 -4.43
N LEU A 24 17.26 0.01 -3.53
CA LEU A 24 15.86 -0.05 -3.05
C LEU A 24 15.55 1.00 -1.96
N CYS A 25 16.43 1.98 -1.76
CA CYS A 25 16.29 3.05 -0.77
C CYS A 25 16.07 4.40 -1.47
N GLY A 26 14.99 5.08 -1.11
CA GLY A 26 14.63 6.40 -1.65
C GLY A 26 14.58 7.50 -0.59
N PRO A 27 14.43 8.77 -1.00
CA PRO A 27 14.17 9.87 -0.08
C PRO A 27 12.82 9.69 0.64
N HIS A 28 12.60 10.47 1.70
CA HIS A 28 11.33 10.45 2.42
C HIS A 28 10.13 10.75 1.51
N PRO A 29 9.01 10.01 1.66
CA PRO A 29 7.86 10.15 0.78
C PRO A 29 7.17 11.50 1.00
N LYS A 30 6.91 12.22 -0.09
CA LYS A 30 6.10 13.46 -0.09
C LYS A 30 4.60 13.18 -0.10
N ASN A 31 4.20 12.02 -0.60
CA ASN A 31 2.81 11.59 -0.71
C ASN A 31 2.65 10.20 -0.13
N VAL A 32 1.59 9.99 0.64
CA VAL A 32 1.22 8.67 1.14
C VAL A 32 -0.17 8.32 0.63
N ILE A 33 -0.24 7.26 -0.16
CA ILE A 33 -1.47 6.82 -0.83
C ILE A 33 -2.07 5.66 -0.05
N LEU A 34 -3.33 5.80 0.33
CA LEU A 34 -4.18 4.75 0.87
C LEU A 34 -5.03 4.21 -0.28
N LEU A 35 -4.77 2.97 -0.70
CA LEU A 35 -5.55 2.30 -1.73
C LEU A 35 -6.68 1.53 -1.06
N ALA A 36 -7.92 1.97 -1.30
CA ALA A 36 -9.12 1.29 -0.83
C ALA A 36 -9.85 0.70 -2.05
N CYS A 37 -10.18 -0.59 -1.99
CA CYS A 37 -11.09 -1.20 -2.98
C CYS A 37 -12.50 -1.06 -2.43
N ASP A 38 -13.27 -0.10 -2.94
CA ASP A 38 -14.66 0.07 -2.54
C ASP A 38 -15.57 -0.80 -3.41
N ALA A 39 -16.25 -1.77 -2.80
CA ALA A 39 -17.21 -2.63 -3.50
C ALA A 39 -18.57 -1.94 -3.76
N PHE A 40 -18.90 -0.90 -2.99
CA PHE A 40 -20.22 -0.25 -3.04
C PHE A 40 -20.20 1.10 -3.77
N GLY A 41 -19.03 1.64 -4.08
CA GLY A 41 -18.90 2.89 -4.85
C GLY A 41 -19.27 4.16 -4.10
N PHE A 42 -19.16 4.17 -2.75
CA PHE A 42 -19.35 5.36 -1.93
C PHE A 42 -18.15 6.32 -1.95
N LEU A 43 -16.94 5.79 -2.11
CA LEU A 43 -15.71 6.58 -2.04
C LEU A 43 -15.47 7.33 -3.36
N PRO A 44 -15.08 8.63 -3.29
CA PRO A 44 -14.63 9.36 -4.46
C PRO A 44 -13.41 8.66 -5.08
N PRO A 45 -13.16 8.81 -6.39
CA PRO A 45 -12.00 8.23 -7.05
C PRO A 45 -10.67 8.62 -6.39
N VAL A 46 -10.53 9.89 -6.03
CA VAL A 46 -9.36 10.44 -5.32
C VAL A 46 -9.82 11.47 -4.31
N SER A 47 -9.30 11.38 -3.08
CA SER A 47 -9.53 12.37 -2.03
C SER A 47 -8.20 12.78 -1.39
N LYS A 48 -7.96 14.09 -1.32
CA LYS A 48 -6.86 14.65 -0.53
C LYS A 48 -7.27 14.67 0.93
N LEU A 49 -6.46 14.07 1.81
CA LEU A 49 -6.78 13.93 3.22
C LEU A 49 -5.97 14.88 4.09
N SER A 50 -6.57 15.35 5.18
CA SER A 50 -5.84 15.93 6.30
C SER A 50 -5.04 14.84 7.04
N LEU A 51 -4.10 15.24 7.91
CA LEU A 51 -3.32 14.29 8.71
C LEU A 51 -4.24 13.41 9.58
N ALA A 52 -5.23 14.03 10.24
CA ALA A 52 -6.20 13.33 11.07
C ALA A 52 -7.05 12.34 10.26
N GLN A 53 -7.55 12.75 9.09
CA GLN A 53 -8.30 11.87 8.18
C GLN A 53 -7.42 10.72 7.67
N THR A 54 -6.16 10.99 7.36
CA THR A 54 -5.21 9.95 6.93
C THR A 54 -5.02 8.90 8.01
N MET A 55 -4.89 9.32 9.27
CA MET A 55 -4.76 8.39 10.39
C MET A 55 -6.05 7.61 10.64
N TYR A 56 -7.21 8.27 10.56
CA TYR A 56 -8.52 7.64 10.69
C TYR A 56 -8.73 6.54 9.65
N HIS A 57 -8.56 6.85 8.36
CA HIS A 57 -8.67 5.86 7.29
C HIS A 57 -7.60 4.77 7.36
N PHE A 58 -6.41 5.09 7.87
CA PHE A 58 -5.36 4.10 8.07
C PHE A 58 -5.69 3.11 9.18
N ILE A 59 -6.27 3.56 10.29
CA ILE A 59 -6.65 2.68 11.41
C ILE A 59 -7.81 1.78 11.01
N ILE A 60 -8.83 2.34 10.36
CA ILE A 60 -10.02 1.59 9.94
C ILE A 60 -9.69 0.62 8.80
N GLY A 61 -8.97 1.09 7.79
CA GLY A 61 -8.54 0.28 6.65
C GLY A 61 -9.69 -0.38 5.90
N TYR A 62 -10.71 0.40 5.56
CA TYR A 62 -11.80 -0.05 4.70
C TYR A 62 -11.28 -0.42 3.31
N THR A 63 -11.52 -1.65 2.88
CA THR A 63 -11.15 -2.18 1.55
C THR A 63 -11.95 -3.45 1.27
N ALA A 64 -11.89 -3.98 0.06
CA ALA A 64 -12.42 -5.30 -0.27
C ALA A 64 -11.34 -6.38 -0.23
N LEU A 65 -11.69 -7.57 0.26
CA LEU A 65 -10.97 -8.81 -0.04
C LEU A 65 -11.31 -9.21 -1.46
N VAL A 66 -10.30 -9.52 -2.25
CA VAL A 66 -10.46 -9.92 -3.65
C VAL A 66 -10.21 -11.42 -3.81
N ALA A 67 -10.73 -12.01 -4.87
CA ALA A 67 -10.59 -13.44 -5.10
C ALA A 67 -9.11 -13.89 -5.08
N GLY A 68 -8.83 -14.94 -4.32
CA GLY A 68 -7.48 -15.53 -4.23
C GLY A 68 -6.53 -14.91 -3.21
N THR A 69 -6.94 -13.89 -2.43
CA THR A 69 -6.09 -13.38 -1.33
C THR A 69 -6.16 -14.23 -0.06
N GLU A 70 -7.28 -14.89 0.19
CA GLU A 70 -7.50 -15.80 1.33
C GLU A 70 -8.26 -17.04 0.86
N ASP A 71 -8.06 -18.18 1.53
CA ASP A 71 -8.74 -19.42 1.16
C ASP A 71 -10.26 -19.28 1.31
N GLY A 72 -11.00 -19.68 0.28
CA GLY A 72 -12.46 -19.58 0.24
C GLY A 72 -13.06 -18.27 -0.27
N ILE A 73 -12.27 -17.23 -0.55
CA ILE A 73 -12.79 -15.97 -1.13
C ILE A 73 -12.90 -16.07 -2.65
N LYS A 74 -14.13 -16.10 -3.18
CA LYS A 74 -14.44 -16.18 -4.62
C LYS A 74 -14.98 -14.89 -5.23
N GLU A 75 -15.72 -14.12 -4.44
CA GLU A 75 -16.33 -12.84 -4.83
C GLU A 75 -15.76 -11.73 -3.93
N PRO A 76 -15.65 -10.48 -4.44
CA PRO A 76 -15.12 -9.37 -3.67
C PRO A 76 -16.02 -9.05 -2.46
N MET A 77 -15.45 -9.06 -1.26
CA MET A 77 -16.19 -8.79 -0.02
C MET A 77 -15.62 -7.57 0.70
N ALA A 78 -16.45 -6.61 1.04
CA ALA A 78 -16.04 -5.45 1.83
C ALA A 78 -15.60 -5.89 3.23
N THR A 79 -14.46 -5.37 3.67
CA THR A 79 -13.86 -5.66 4.97
C THR A 79 -13.20 -4.42 5.58
N PHE A 80 -12.89 -4.53 6.87
CA PHE A 80 -12.10 -3.54 7.60
C PHE A 80 -10.80 -4.20 8.04
N SER A 81 -9.71 -3.90 7.32
CA SER A 81 -8.38 -4.44 7.59
C SER A 81 -7.50 -3.34 8.17
N ALA A 82 -7.38 -3.30 9.49
CA ALA A 82 -6.57 -2.30 10.19
C ALA A 82 -5.17 -2.14 9.57
N CYS A 83 -4.74 -0.89 9.37
CA CYS A 83 -3.50 -0.54 8.69
C CYS A 83 -3.37 -1.10 7.25
N PHE A 84 -4.47 -1.49 6.60
CA PHE A 84 -4.55 -2.21 5.32
C PHE A 84 -3.85 -3.58 5.32
N ARG A 85 -3.45 -4.08 6.50
CA ARG A 85 -2.57 -5.24 6.66
C ARG A 85 -2.85 -5.96 7.98
N ALA A 86 -4.11 -6.08 8.38
CA ALA A 86 -4.50 -6.65 9.68
C ALA A 86 -3.92 -8.06 9.93
N VAL A 87 -3.77 -8.87 8.89
CA VAL A 87 -3.20 -10.23 8.99
C VAL A 87 -1.69 -10.25 9.31
N PHE A 88 -1.00 -9.11 9.21
CA PHE A 88 0.45 -9.00 9.41
C PHE A 88 0.86 -8.10 10.60
N ILE A 89 -0.10 -7.54 11.34
CA ILE A 89 0.21 -6.68 12.48
C ILE A 89 0.34 -7.50 13.76
N MET A 90 1.40 -7.24 14.53
CA MET A 90 1.65 -7.89 15.83
C MET A 90 1.32 -6.99 17.03
N ILE A 91 1.19 -5.68 16.80
CA ILE A 91 0.95 -4.67 17.83
C ILE A 91 -0.34 -3.92 17.52
N HIS A 92 -0.95 -3.31 18.54
CA HIS A 92 -2.16 -2.51 18.38
C HIS A 92 -2.02 -1.45 17.25
N PRO A 93 -3.00 -1.35 16.32
CA PRO A 93 -2.98 -0.47 15.15
C PRO A 93 -2.61 0.99 15.45
N THR A 94 -3.06 1.50 16.61
CA THR A 94 -2.76 2.87 17.04
C THR A 94 -1.27 3.17 17.09
N LYS A 95 -0.43 2.19 17.49
CA LYS A 95 1.02 2.42 17.55
C LYS A 95 1.62 2.64 16.16
N TYR A 96 1.15 1.89 15.16
CA TYR A 96 1.55 2.09 13.77
C TYR A 96 1.04 3.42 13.22
N ALA A 97 -0.19 3.81 13.57
CA ALA A 97 -0.74 5.10 13.19
C ALA A 97 0.07 6.26 13.78
N THR A 98 0.44 6.21 15.06
CA THR A 98 1.28 7.25 15.70
C THR A 98 2.63 7.38 15.02
N MET A 99 3.35 6.26 14.81
CA MET A 99 4.65 6.28 14.12
C MET A 99 4.54 6.85 12.69
N ARG A 100 3.43 6.59 12.00
CA ARG A 100 3.18 7.15 10.68
C ARG A 100 2.89 8.65 10.75
N ALA A 101 2.05 9.08 11.70
CA ALA A 101 1.71 10.49 11.91
C ALA A 101 2.96 11.34 12.17
N GLU A 102 3.84 10.88 13.07
CA GLU A 102 5.10 11.54 13.40
C GLU A 102 5.99 11.73 12.16
N LYS A 103 6.14 10.68 11.34
CA LYS A 103 6.93 10.76 10.10
C LYS A 103 6.30 11.68 9.08
N MET A 104 4.97 11.63 8.90
CA MET A 104 4.27 12.50 7.97
C MET A 104 4.39 13.97 8.38
N GLN A 105 4.28 14.27 9.67
CA GLN A 105 4.44 15.62 10.20
C GLN A 105 5.88 16.12 10.05
N LYS A 106 6.88 15.30 10.39
CA LYS A 106 8.31 15.64 10.27
C LYS A 106 8.73 15.95 8.83
N HIS A 107 8.18 15.24 7.85
CA HIS A 107 8.59 15.34 6.45
C HIS A 107 7.59 16.08 5.55
N GLY A 108 6.49 16.60 6.11
CA GLY A 108 5.49 17.36 5.35
C GLY A 108 4.75 16.52 4.30
N ALA A 109 4.52 15.23 4.58
CA ALA A 109 3.90 14.33 3.60
C ALA A 109 2.39 14.54 3.53
N THR A 110 1.83 14.55 2.31
CA THR A 110 0.39 14.66 2.07
C THR A 110 -0.26 13.29 1.97
N GLY A 111 -1.40 13.09 2.65
CA GLY A 111 -2.19 11.87 2.56
C GLY A 111 -3.20 11.92 1.43
N TRP A 112 -3.37 10.79 0.74
CA TRP A 112 -4.33 10.61 -0.34
C TRP A 112 -5.09 9.31 -0.11
N LEU A 113 -6.40 9.33 -0.35
CA LEU A 113 -7.24 8.15 -0.46
C LEU A 113 -7.61 7.97 -1.92
N VAL A 114 -7.35 6.78 -2.45
CA VAL A 114 -7.61 6.43 -3.84
C VAL A 114 -8.52 5.21 -3.86
N ASN A 115 -9.69 5.38 -4.46
CA ASN A 115 -10.60 4.27 -4.73
C ASN A 115 -10.15 3.58 -6.02
N HIS A 116 -9.83 2.29 -5.92
CA HIS A 116 -9.51 1.43 -7.07
C HIS A 116 -10.53 0.29 -7.26
N GLY A 117 -11.64 0.35 -6.52
CA GLY A 117 -12.77 -0.54 -6.66
C GLY A 117 -13.80 0.00 -7.65
N TRP A 118 -15.07 -0.27 -7.37
CA TRP A 118 -16.18 0.16 -8.20
C TRP A 118 -16.49 1.64 -7.98
N SER A 119 -16.96 2.29 -9.04
CA SER A 119 -17.47 3.66 -9.03
C SER A 119 -18.69 3.74 -9.94
N GLY A 120 -19.73 4.47 -9.53
CA GLY A 120 -20.88 4.75 -10.39
C GLY A 120 -22.22 4.11 -10.00
N GLY A 121 -22.25 3.11 -9.13
CA GLY A 121 -23.49 2.47 -8.66
C GLY A 121 -24.19 1.59 -9.70
#